data_AF-A0A6A6TE74-F1
#
_entry.id   AF-A0A6A6TE74-F1
#
_cell.length_a   1.000
_cell.length_b   1.000
_cell.length_c   1.000
_cell.angle_alpha   90.00
_cell.angle_beta   90.00
_cell.angle_gamma   90.00
#
_symmetry.space_group_name_H-M   'P 1'
#
loop_
_entity.id
_entity.type
_entity.pdbx_description
1 polymer ?
#
loop_
_entity_poly.entity_id
_entity_poly.type
_entity_poly.pdbx_seq_one_letter_code
_entity_poly.pdbx_strand_id
1 'polypeptide(L)'
;MEGLPWETLLNWTKYLFSSEPDGYKALQEKQAYIESEEAKLNKIIEEVSAEEAKYHTTVDKKQLLNHIIVTNIAADAGEEELQCVFSYYQFHGITILKKKHPQNGTRAAYIDFYDRMSAWNASRVIDSIFGLKLRVRLAVDVDIPEKNMLLLHAASQEKKRKEAASGVDRADRDGGWF
;
A
#
# COMPACT_ATOMS: atom_id res chain seq x y z
N MET A 1 -67.81 -13.80 -9.67
CA MET A 1 -66.61 -13.41 -10.43
C MET A 1 -66.47 -11.91 -10.24
N GLU A 2 -65.62 -11.49 -9.32
CA GLU A 2 -65.36 -10.07 -9.11
C GLU A 2 -64.47 -9.58 -10.24
N GLY A 3 -64.93 -8.55 -10.96
CA GLY A 3 -64.15 -7.92 -12.02
C GLY A 3 -62.96 -7.15 -11.45
N LEU A 4 -61.86 -7.08 -12.22
CA LEU A 4 -60.71 -6.26 -11.84
C LEU A 4 -61.11 -4.78 -11.75
N PRO A 5 -60.62 -4.04 -10.72
CA PRO A 5 -60.89 -2.61 -10.59
C PRO A 5 -60.40 -1.86 -11.84
N TRP A 6 -61.23 -0.94 -12.35
CA TRP A 6 -60.92 -0.15 -13.54
C TRP A 6 -59.62 0.65 -13.41
N GLU A 7 -59.30 1.13 -12.21
CA GLU A 7 -58.06 1.83 -11.88
C GLU A 7 -56.82 0.97 -12.16
N THR A 8 -56.90 -0.33 -11.87
CA THR A 8 -55.83 -1.28 -12.17
C THR A 8 -55.62 -1.35 -13.68
N LEU A 9 -56.68 -1.57 -14.45
CA LEU A 9 -56.62 -1.63 -15.91
C LEU A 9 -56.02 -0.37 -16.55
N LEU A 10 -56.33 0.80 -15.98
CA LEU A 10 -55.83 2.10 -16.43
C LEU A 10 -54.33 2.28 -16.13
N ASN A 11 -53.85 1.79 -14.99
CA ASN A 11 -52.42 1.80 -14.66
C ASN A 11 -51.62 0.88 -15.57
N TRP A 12 -52.15 -0.31 -15.90
CA TRP A 12 -51.49 -1.24 -16.83
C TRP A 12 -51.42 -0.69 -18.25
N THR A 13 -52.48 -0.05 -18.75
CA THR A 13 -52.44 0.57 -20.09
C THR A 13 -51.51 1.77 -20.13
N LYS A 14 -51.47 2.58 -19.06
CA LYS A 14 -50.50 3.67 -18.93
C LYS A 14 -49.06 3.15 -18.91
N TYR A 15 -48.79 2.09 -18.15
CA TYR A 15 -47.47 1.46 -18.11
C TYR A 15 -47.05 0.85 -19.45
N LEU A 16 -47.95 0.11 -20.12
CA LEU A 16 -47.62 -0.63 -21.35
C LEU A 16 -47.57 0.25 -22.60
N PHE A 17 -48.41 1.29 -22.70
CA PHE A 17 -48.64 2.03 -23.95
C PHE A 17 -48.39 3.54 -23.87
N SER A 18 -48.15 4.12 -22.70
CA SER A 18 -47.82 5.55 -22.64
C SER A 18 -46.36 5.79 -23.06
N SER A 19 -46.15 6.94 -23.72
CA SER A 19 -44.83 7.50 -23.99
C SER A 19 -44.35 8.41 -22.85
N GLU A 20 -44.99 8.35 -21.69
CA GLU A 20 -44.60 9.10 -20.50
C GLU A 20 -43.33 8.49 -19.87
N PRO A 21 -42.58 9.24 -19.03
CA PRO A 21 -41.32 8.76 -18.44
C PRO A 21 -41.43 7.45 -17.64
N ASP A 22 -42.64 7.11 -17.19
CA ASP A 22 -42.96 5.90 -16.42
C ASP A 22 -43.44 4.72 -17.29
N GLY A 23 -43.47 4.90 -18.62
CA GLY A 23 -43.82 3.84 -19.56
C GLY A 23 -42.74 2.75 -19.64
N TYR A 24 -43.17 1.52 -19.94
CA TYR A 24 -42.31 0.33 -20.02
C TYR A 24 -41.07 0.53 -20.91
N LYS A 25 -41.25 1.21 -22.04
CA LYS A 25 -40.15 1.50 -22.98
C LYS A 25 -39.13 2.48 -22.41
N ALA A 26 -39.58 3.55 -21.74
CA ALA A 26 -38.69 4.53 -21.09
C ALA A 26 -37.90 3.89 -19.94
N LEU A 27 -38.52 2.97 -19.20
CA LEU A 27 -37.84 2.18 -18.17
C LEU A 27 -36.77 1.24 -18.75
N GLN A 28 -37.06 0.56 -19.86
CA GLN A 28 -36.05 -0.26 -20.54
C GLN A 28 -34.88 0.56 -21.05
N GLU A 29 -35.13 1.73 -21.65
CA GLU A 29 -34.07 2.63 -22.14
C GLU A 29 -33.22 3.17 -20.99
N LYS A 30 -33.85 3.57 -19.88
CA LYS A 30 -33.16 3.98 -18.66
C LYS A 30 -32.30 2.85 -18.08
N GLN A 31 -32.85 1.63 -18.03
CA GLN A 31 -32.13 0.47 -17.52
C GLN A 31 -30.93 0.12 -18.40
N ALA A 32 -31.10 0.12 -19.72
CA ALA A 32 -30.01 -0.09 -20.68
C ALA A 32 -28.93 0.99 -20.57
N TYR A 33 -29.33 2.24 -20.33
CA TYR A 33 -28.38 3.33 -20.08
C TYR A 33 -27.58 3.08 -18.80
N ILE A 34 -28.25 2.76 -17.69
CA ILE A 34 -27.60 2.42 -16.40
C ILE A 34 -26.61 1.27 -16.59
N GLU A 35 -27.03 0.17 -17.20
CA GLU A 35 -26.18 -1.00 -17.45
C GLU A 35 -24.96 -0.64 -18.31
N SER A 36 -25.14 0.24 -19.31
CA SER A 36 -24.02 0.69 -20.15
C SER A 36 -23.02 1.55 -19.37
N GLU A 37 -23.47 2.40 -18.44
CA GLU A 37 -22.60 3.22 -17.60
C GLU A 37 -21.92 2.38 -16.52
N GLU A 38 -22.63 1.42 -15.92
CA GLU A 38 -22.06 0.46 -14.98
C GLU A 38 -20.97 -0.39 -15.64
N ALA A 39 -21.18 -0.82 -16.88
CA ALA A 39 -20.16 -1.55 -17.64
C ALA A 39 -18.90 -0.69 -17.90
N LYS A 40 -19.06 0.60 -18.21
CA LYS A 40 -17.93 1.52 -18.36
C LYS A 40 -17.18 1.72 -17.04
N LEU A 41 -17.92 1.92 -15.94
CA LEU A 41 -17.35 2.11 -14.62
C LEU A 41 -16.57 0.87 -14.15
N ASN A 42 -17.15 -0.32 -14.32
CA ASN A 42 -16.49 -1.58 -13.98
C ASN A 42 -15.22 -1.79 -14.80
N LYS A 43 -15.24 -1.44 -16.10
CA LYS A 43 -14.05 -1.50 -16.95
C LYS A 43 -12.93 -0.58 -16.44
N ILE A 44 -13.26 0.63 -15.99
CA ILE A 44 -12.29 1.56 -15.40
C ILE A 44 -11.73 1.00 -14.09
N ILE A 45 -12.59 0.46 -13.22
CA ILE A 45 -12.18 -0.16 -11.96
C ILE A 45 -11.21 -1.31 -12.22
N GLU A 46 -11.53 -2.18 -13.19
CA GLU A 46 -10.65 -3.29 -13.58
C GLU A 46 -9.29 -2.79 -14.08
N GLU A 47 -9.28 -1.78 -14.94
CA GLU A 47 -8.04 -1.21 -15.49
C GLU A 47 -7.16 -0.59 -14.39
N VAL A 48 -7.75 0.25 -13.53
CA VAL A 48 -7.05 0.89 -12.42
C VAL A 48 -6.52 -0.16 -11.43
N SER A 49 -7.36 -1.13 -11.04
CA SER A 49 -6.95 -2.18 -10.10
C SER A 49 -5.80 -3.04 -10.64
N ALA A 50 -5.80 -3.33 -11.95
CA ALA A 50 -4.71 -4.07 -12.59
C ALA A 50 -3.42 -3.24 -12.66
N GLU A 51 -3.52 -1.93 -12.87
CA GLU A 51 -2.37 -1.04 -12.88
C GLU A 51 -1.78 -0.89 -11.45
N GLU A 52 -2.63 -0.64 -10.46
CA GLU A 52 -2.26 -0.57 -9.04
C GLU A 52 -1.58 -1.86 -8.59
N ALA A 53 -2.11 -3.03 -8.95
CA ALA A 53 -1.50 -4.32 -8.62
C ALA A 53 -0.06 -4.43 -9.17
N LYS A 54 0.18 -3.94 -10.39
CA LYS A 54 1.54 -3.90 -10.96
C LYS A 54 2.45 -2.97 -10.16
N TYR A 55 2.00 -1.76 -9.85
CA TYR A 55 2.79 -0.82 -9.04
C TYR A 55 3.13 -1.41 -7.68
N HIS A 56 2.15 -1.97 -6.96
CA HIS A 56 2.36 -2.63 -5.68
C HIS A 56 3.39 -3.74 -5.79
N THR A 57 3.30 -4.64 -6.78
CA THR A 57 4.30 -5.72 -6.91
C THR A 57 5.72 -5.21 -7.09
N THR A 58 5.93 -4.06 -7.75
CA THR A 58 7.27 -3.49 -7.92
C THR A 58 7.76 -2.76 -6.68
N VAL A 59 6.86 -2.11 -5.93
CA VAL A 59 7.17 -1.44 -4.67
C VAL A 59 7.48 -2.47 -3.59
N ASP A 60 6.64 -3.51 -3.47
CA ASP A 60 6.80 -4.60 -2.51
C ASP A 60 8.12 -5.33 -2.74
N LYS A 61 8.48 -5.62 -4.00
CA LYS A 61 9.79 -6.21 -4.33
C LYS A 61 10.95 -5.34 -3.88
N LYS A 62 10.85 -4.01 -4.02
CA LYS A 62 11.88 -3.07 -3.55
C LYS A 62 11.92 -3.01 -2.01
N GLN A 63 10.76 -3.00 -1.36
CA GLN A 63 10.67 -3.01 0.09
C GLN A 63 11.25 -4.29 0.68
N LEU A 64 10.93 -5.46 0.11
CA LEU A 64 11.49 -6.76 0.52
C LEU A 64 13.02 -6.80 0.45
N LEU A 65 13.62 -6.14 -0.55
CA LEU A 65 15.07 -6.00 -0.61
C LEU A 65 15.61 -5.09 0.49
N ASN A 66 14.86 -4.09 0.93
CA ASN A 66 15.34 -3.17 1.96
C ASN A 66 14.91 -3.59 3.38
N HIS A 67 14.45 -4.83 3.56
CA HIS A 67 13.86 -5.28 4.80
C HIS A 67 14.79 -6.22 5.57
N ILE A 68 14.84 -6.08 6.89
CA ILE A 68 15.42 -7.07 7.81
C ILE A 68 14.36 -7.71 8.70
N ILE A 69 14.57 -9.00 8.98
CA ILE A 69 13.79 -9.78 9.91
C ILE A 69 14.57 -9.85 11.22
N VAL A 70 13.98 -9.33 12.29
CA VAL A 70 14.52 -9.40 13.64
C VAL A 70 13.73 -10.45 14.41
N THR A 71 14.43 -11.42 14.97
CA THR A 71 13.83 -12.50 15.78
C THR A 71 14.48 -12.55 17.16
N ASN A 72 13.88 -13.33 18.07
CA ASN A 72 14.29 -13.45 19.47
C ASN A 72 14.09 -12.14 20.26
N ILE A 73 13.05 -11.37 19.92
CA ILE A 73 12.67 -10.15 20.62
C ILE A 73 11.94 -10.53 21.92
N ALA A 74 12.21 -9.83 23.02
CA ALA A 74 11.52 -10.05 24.29
C ALA A 74 10.00 -9.86 24.13
N ALA A 75 9.21 -10.57 24.93
CA ALA A 75 7.75 -10.52 24.83
C ALA A 75 7.17 -9.12 25.11
N ASP A 76 7.83 -8.38 26.00
CA ASP A 76 7.43 -7.05 26.46
C ASP A 76 8.15 -5.92 25.71
N ALA A 77 9.10 -6.25 24.82
CA ALA A 77 9.74 -5.25 23.97
C ALA A 77 8.75 -4.76 22.90
N GLY A 78 8.67 -3.44 22.78
CA GLY A 78 7.85 -2.72 21.83
C GLY A 78 8.69 -2.15 20.69
N GLU A 79 8.11 -1.15 20.05
CA GLU A 79 8.75 -0.47 18.92
C GLU A 79 9.92 0.40 19.39
N GLU A 80 9.79 1.05 20.55
CA GLU A 80 10.78 1.97 21.10
C GLU A 80 12.14 1.31 21.33
N GLU A 81 12.17 0.08 21.86
CA GLU A 81 13.42 -0.64 22.06
C GLU A 81 14.09 -1.01 20.73
N LEU A 82 13.32 -1.38 19.71
CA LEU A 82 13.84 -1.65 18.37
C LEU A 82 14.33 -0.35 17.70
N GLN A 83 13.60 0.76 17.86
CA GLN A 83 14.05 2.07 17.38
C GLN A 83 15.37 2.47 18.03
N CYS A 84 15.55 2.21 19.33
CA CYS A 84 16.81 2.50 20.03
C CYS A 84 17.98 1.73 19.41
N VAL A 85 17.82 0.41 19.20
CA VAL A 85 18.85 -0.46 18.59
C VAL A 85 19.20 -0.03 17.17
N PHE A 86 18.19 0.33 16.36
CA PHE A 86 18.39 0.65 14.95
C PHE A 86 18.44 2.16 14.65
N SER A 87 18.50 3.02 15.68
CA SER A 87 18.46 4.49 15.57
C SER A 87 19.55 5.08 14.68
N TYR A 88 20.69 4.39 14.56
CA TYR A 88 21.80 4.80 13.70
C TYR A 88 21.48 4.67 12.19
N TYR A 89 20.47 3.88 11.84
CA TYR A 89 20.11 3.57 10.46
C TYR A 89 18.81 4.25 10.08
N GLN A 90 18.71 4.67 8.82
CA GLN A 90 17.48 5.29 8.31
C GLN A 90 16.46 4.20 7.92
N PHE A 91 15.49 3.94 8.81
CA PHE A 91 14.37 3.04 8.55
C PHE A 91 13.06 3.80 8.32
N HIS A 92 12.19 3.19 7.53
CA HIS A 92 10.86 3.69 7.18
C HIS A 92 9.81 3.31 8.23
N GLY A 93 9.88 2.07 8.74
CA GLY A 93 8.90 1.58 9.69
C GLY A 93 9.31 0.26 10.32
N ILE A 94 8.69 -0.01 11.48
CA ILE A 94 8.88 -1.23 12.25
C ILE A 94 7.52 -1.89 12.42
N THR A 95 7.41 -3.15 11.99
CA THR A 95 6.20 -3.95 12.13
C THR A 95 6.48 -5.16 13.02
N ILE A 96 6.01 -5.13 14.27
CA ILE A 96 6.15 -6.27 15.18
C ILE A 96 5.02 -7.28 14.94
N LEU A 97 5.39 -8.53 14.68
CA LEU A 97 4.42 -9.59 14.46
C LEU A 97 3.60 -9.86 15.74
N LYS A 98 2.29 -10.03 15.55
CA LYS A 98 1.35 -10.35 16.64
C LYS A 98 1.58 -11.76 17.20
N LYS A 99 2.04 -12.68 16.35
CA LYS A 99 2.27 -14.08 16.73
C LYS A 99 3.58 -14.22 17.50
N LYS A 100 3.50 -14.76 18.72
CA LYS A 100 4.65 -15.13 19.55
C LYS A 100 5.17 -16.52 19.17
N HIS A 101 6.46 -16.77 19.38
CA HIS A 101 7.03 -18.10 19.25
C HIS A 101 6.44 -19.03 20.32
N PRO A 102 5.88 -20.20 19.96
CA PRO A 102 5.11 -21.03 20.88
C PRO A 102 5.93 -21.59 22.04
N GLN A 103 7.23 -21.82 21.83
CA GLN A 103 8.11 -22.41 22.86
C GLN A 103 8.75 -21.36 23.78
N ASN A 104 9.12 -20.19 23.24
CA ASN A 104 10.00 -19.24 23.93
C ASN A 104 9.28 -17.94 24.31
N GLY A 105 8.04 -17.72 23.84
CA GLY A 105 7.29 -16.48 24.03
C GLY A 105 7.86 -15.26 23.30
N THR A 106 9.01 -15.40 22.61
CA THR A 106 9.69 -14.32 21.90
C THR A 106 8.92 -13.87 20.66
N ARG A 107 9.13 -12.63 20.27
CA ARG A 107 8.51 -12.01 19.09
C ARG A 107 9.48 -11.93 17.92
N ALA A 108 8.90 -11.66 16.76
CA ALA A 108 9.62 -11.33 15.54
C ALA A 108 9.09 -10.00 15.01
N ALA A 109 9.94 -9.25 14.33
CA ALA A 109 9.61 -7.97 13.73
C ALA A 109 10.26 -7.84 12.36
N TYR A 110 9.63 -6.99 11.58
CA TYR A 110 10.02 -6.55 10.26
C TYR A 110 10.46 -5.11 10.37
N ILE A 111 11.62 -4.77 9.82
CA ILE A 111 12.11 -3.41 9.77
C ILE A 111 12.44 -3.08 8.33
N ASP A 112 11.68 -2.15 7.77
CA ASP A 112 11.81 -1.71 6.40
C ASP A 112 12.74 -0.49 6.35
N PHE A 113 13.81 -0.56 5.57
CA PHE A 113 14.75 0.54 5.39
C PHE A 113 14.47 1.33 4.12
N TYR A 114 14.92 2.59 4.12
CA TYR A 114 14.89 3.40 2.90
C TYR A 114 15.88 2.91 1.84
N ASP A 115 16.97 2.27 2.27
CA ASP A 115 18.06 1.84 1.39
C ASP A 115 18.55 0.43 1.75
N ARG A 116 18.93 -0.33 0.72
CA ARG A 116 19.47 -1.69 0.85
C ARG A 116 20.74 -1.70 1.69
N MET A 117 21.60 -0.68 1.56
CA MET A 117 22.83 -0.59 2.33
C MET A 117 22.57 -0.43 3.83
N SER A 118 21.53 0.34 4.19
CA SER A 118 21.10 0.47 5.59
C SER A 118 20.61 -0.86 6.14
N ALA A 119 19.78 -1.58 5.37
CA ALA A 119 19.32 -2.92 5.75
C ALA A 119 20.49 -3.91 5.91
N TRP A 120 21.45 -3.89 4.98
CA TRP A 120 22.62 -4.76 5.02
C TRP A 120 23.52 -4.46 6.22
N ASN A 121 23.82 -3.18 6.48
CA ASN A 121 24.59 -2.80 7.66
C ASN A 121 23.85 -3.16 8.96
N ALA A 122 22.54 -2.89 9.04
CA ALA A 122 21.70 -3.24 10.17
C ALA A 122 21.65 -4.76 10.42
N SER A 123 21.73 -5.59 9.36
CA SER A 123 21.74 -7.05 9.50
C SER A 123 23.00 -7.60 10.19
N ARG A 124 24.08 -6.82 10.25
CA ARG A 124 25.34 -7.20 10.89
C ARG A 124 25.45 -6.71 12.33
N VAL A 125 24.44 -5.99 12.81
CA VAL A 125 24.37 -5.50 14.19
C VAL A 125 24.25 -6.67 15.14
N ILE A 126 25.08 -6.65 16.18
CA ILE A 126 25.04 -7.61 17.28
C ILE A 126 24.62 -6.84 18.52
N ASP A 127 23.35 -6.93 18.89
CA ASP A 127 22.79 -6.23 20.04
C ASP A 127 21.81 -7.13 20.82
N SER A 128 21.34 -6.65 21.96
CA SER A 128 20.42 -7.34 22.84
C SER A 128 19.38 -6.41 23.44
N ILE A 129 18.13 -6.89 23.56
CA ILE A 129 17.05 -6.19 24.26
C ILE A 129 16.68 -6.99 25.50
N PHE A 130 16.71 -6.36 26.67
CA PHE A 130 16.47 -7.01 27.97
C PHE A 130 17.32 -8.28 28.18
N GLY A 131 18.57 -8.27 27.74
CA GLY A 131 19.49 -9.41 27.86
C GLY A 131 19.28 -10.54 26.84
N LEU A 132 18.27 -10.43 25.96
CA LEU A 132 18.06 -11.37 24.85
C LEU A 132 18.78 -10.89 23.59
N LYS A 133 19.74 -11.68 23.13
CA LYS A 133 20.48 -11.40 21.90
C LYS A 133 19.56 -11.44 20.68
N LEU A 134 19.49 -10.33 19.95
CA LEU A 134 18.70 -10.25 18.74
C LEU A 134 19.31 -11.10 17.63
N ARG A 135 18.44 -11.70 16.82
CA ARG A 135 18.82 -12.44 15.61
C ARG A 135 18.30 -11.68 14.40
N VAL A 136 19.18 -10.93 13.78
CA VAL A 136 18.87 -10.10 12.61
C VAL A 136 19.29 -10.82 11.34
N ARG A 137 18.42 -10.82 10.33
CA ARG A 137 18.69 -11.38 8.99
C ARG A 137 18.07 -10.49 7.93
N LEU A 138 18.66 -10.47 6.74
CA LEU A 138 17.99 -9.87 5.58
C LEU A 138 16.77 -10.72 5.19
N ALA A 139 15.68 -10.07 4.79
CA ALA A 139 14.49 -10.78 4.30
C ALA A 139 14.78 -11.49 2.97
N VAL A 140 15.55 -10.84 2.11
CA VAL A 140 16.05 -11.39 0.85
C VAL A 140 17.57 -11.35 0.87
N ASP A 141 18.19 -12.52 0.80
CA ASP A 141 19.64 -12.64 0.64
C ASP A 141 19.95 -12.56 -0.87
N VAL A 142 20.54 -11.45 -1.29
CA VAL A 142 20.98 -11.26 -2.68
C VAL A 142 22.46 -10.99 -2.59
N ASP A 143 23.26 -11.86 -3.18
CA ASP A 143 24.71 -11.70 -3.32
C ASP A 143 24.98 -10.50 -4.24
N ILE A 144 25.07 -9.31 -3.66
CA ILE A 144 25.53 -8.13 -4.39
C ILE A 144 27.02 -8.00 -4.11
N PRO A 145 27.90 -8.16 -5.12
CA PRO A 145 29.33 -7.97 -4.92
C PRO A 145 29.59 -6.54 -4.41
N GLU A 146 30.40 -6.40 -3.37
CA GLU A 146 30.64 -5.14 -2.62
C GLU A 146 30.96 -3.94 -3.53
N LYS A 147 31.62 -4.21 -4.68
CA LYS A 147 31.98 -3.21 -5.69
C LYS A 147 30.77 -2.53 -6.34
N ASN A 148 29.65 -3.23 -6.49
CA ASN A 148 28.41 -2.68 -7.04
C ASN A 148 27.61 -1.90 -6.00
N MET A 149 27.75 -2.21 -4.70
CA MET A 149 27.05 -1.50 -3.62
C MET A 149 27.56 -0.06 -3.44
N LEU A 150 28.86 0.18 -3.58
CA LEU A 150 29.43 1.54 -3.53
C LEU A 150 28.91 2.44 -4.66
N LEU A 151 28.74 1.88 -5.87
CA LEU A 151 28.20 2.59 -7.02
C LEU A 151 26.71 2.92 -6.84
N LEU A 152 25.93 2.00 -6.27
CA LEU A 152 24.52 2.24 -5.94
C LEU A 152 24.36 3.32 -4.88
N HIS A 153 25.23 3.36 -3.87
CA HIS A 153 25.22 4.40 -2.84
C HIS A 153 25.51 5.79 -3.44
N ALA A 154 26.52 5.91 -4.31
CA ALA A 154 26.80 7.16 -5.01
C ALA A 154 25.60 7.64 -5.85
N ALA A 155 24.95 6.71 -6.59
CA ALA A 155 23.78 7.03 -7.40
C ALA A 155 22.55 7.44 -6.56
N SER A 156 22.33 6.79 -5.41
CA SER A 156 21.24 7.12 -4.48
C SER A 156 21.42 8.52 -3.86
N GLN A 157 22.65 8.84 -3.46
CA GLN A 157 23.00 10.17 -2.92
C GLN A 157 22.87 11.27 -3.98
N GLU A 158 23.27 11.01 -5.23
CA GLU A 158 23.10 11.96 -6.33
C GLU A 158 21.62 12.19 -6.67
N LYS A 159 20.80 11.13 -6.67
CA LYS A 159 19.36 11.27 -6.90
C LYS A 159 18.70 12.13 -5.81
N LYS A 160 19.03 11.90 -4.54
CA LYS A 160 18.57 12.73 -3.42
C LYS A 160 19.04 14.19 -3.54
N ARG A 161 20.29 14.44 -3.96
CA ARG A 161 20.78 15.81 -4.22
C ARG A 161 20.00 16.51 -5.32
N LYS A 162 19.66 15.79 -6.39
CA LYS A 162 18.86 16.33 -7.50
C LYS A 162 17.40 16.59 -7.12
N GLU A 163 16.80 15.71 -6.31
CA GLU A 163 15.44 15.90 -5.77
C GLU A 163 15.38 17.04 -4.75
N ALA A 164 16.40 17.20 -3.90
CA ALA A 164 16.50 18.33 -2.99
C ALA A 164 16.70 19.67 -3.74
N ALA A 165 17.49 19.67 -4.83
CA ALA A 165 17.68 20.85 -5.65
C ALA A 165 16.43 21.25 -6.44
N SER A 166 15.60 20.30 -6.88
CA SER A 166 14.36 20.59 -7.63
C SER A 166 13.16 20.91 -6.73
N GLY A 167 13.23 20.58 -5.44
CA GLY A 167 12.20 20.93 -4.44
C GLY A 167 12.23 22.38 -3.97
N VAL A 168 13.35 23.10 -4.16
CA VAL A 168 13.52 24.49 -3.71
C VAL A 168 12.79 25.49 -4.62
N ASP A 169 12.58 25.17 -5.90
CA ASP A 169 11.94 26.09 -6.86
C ASP A 169 10.41 26.24 -6.70
N ARG A 170 9.77 25.52 -5.75
CA ARG A 170 8.31 25.59 -5.53
C ARG A 170 7.87 26.41 -4.33
N ALA A 171 8.77 26.80 -3.43
CA ALA A 171 8.38 27.52 -2.19
C ALA A 171 8.15 29.03 -2.39
N ASP A 172 8.59 29.62 -3.51
CA ASP A 172 8.58 31.08 -3.70
C ASP A 172 7.43 31.61 -4.58
N ARG A 173 6.45 30.78 -4.98
CA ARG A 173 5.34 31.23 -5.86
C ARG A 173 4.02 31.60 -5.17
N ASP A 174 3.84 31.32 -3.89
CA ASP A 174 2.56 31.57 -3.19
C ASP A 174 2.60 32.73 -2.17
N GLY A 175 3.64 33.56 -2.21
CA GLY A 175 3.77 34.76 -1.36
C GLY A 175 3.29 36.04 -2.05
N GLY A 176 1.99 36.19 -2.31
CA GLY A 176 1.42 37.43 -2.84
C GLY A 176 -0.05 37.63 -2.47
N TRP A 177 -0.36 38.85 -2.02
CA TRP A 177 -1.65 39.45 -1.65
C TRP A 177 -2.09 39.31 -0.18
N PHE A 178 -1.57 40.21 0.66
CA PHE A 178 -2.39 41.18 1.42
C PHE A 178 -1.55 42.42 1.74
#